data_AF-A0A6V8IB85-F1
#
_entry.id   AF-A0A6V8IB85-F1
#
_cell.length_a   1.000
_cell.length_b   1.000
_cell.length_c   1.000
_cell.angle_alpha   90.00
_cell.angle_beta   90.00
_cell.angle_gamma   90.00
#
_symmetry.space_group_name_H-M   'P 1'
#
loop_
_entity.id
_entity.type
_entity.pdbx_description
1 polymer ?
#
loop_
_entity_poly.entity_id
_entity_poly.type
_entity_poly.pdbx_seq_one_letter_code
_entity_poly.pdbx_strand_id
1 'polypeptide(L)'
;MSSEYFNKPGEEHEWDDINAMKRASNARRLAFDEEMRLAYGFKTIETMWWKDDCVDSEWHYRINDFVTLNALRRAGGGGHVGWPRSKFPQKYLDVPLSVSDEELGQALLTVMDQCEGDNVKRPVSARPASKKPKG
;
A
#
# COMPACT_ATOMS: atom_id res chain seq x y z
N MET A 1 -0.23 -19.48 8.43
CA MET A 1 -1.36 -19.07 9.29
C MET A 1 -2.62 -19.01 8.45
N SER A 2 -3.70 -19.70 8.85
CA SER A 2 -5.02 -19.49 8.27
C SER A 2 -5.72 -18.37 9.05
N SER A 3 -6.45 -17.50 8.35
CA SER A 3 -7.32 -16.49 8.98
C SER A 3 -8.44 -17.18 9.77
N GLU A 4 -8.86 -16.62 10.91
CA GLU A 4 -10.06 -17.07 11.63
C GLU A 4 -11.33 -16.98 10.76
N TYR A 5 -11.31 -16.13 9.73
CA TYR A 5 -12.39 -15.93 8.76
C TYR A 5 -12.27 -16.80 7.51
N PHE A 6 -11.06 -17.32 7.22
CA PHE A 6 -10.76 -18.11 6.01
C PHE A 6 -9.93 -19.34 6.41
N ASN A 7 -10.50 -20.16 7.28
CA ASN A 7 -9.85 -21.33 7.87
C ASN A 7 -10.07 -22.62 7.06
N LYS A 8 -10.81 -22.56 5.96
CA LYS A 8 -11.12 -23.69 5.08
C LYS A 8 -10.65 -23.41 3.65
N PRO A 9 -9.40 -23.79 3.32
CA PRO A 9 -8.86 -23.58 1.99
C PRO A 9 -9.70 -24.30 0.93
N GLY A 10 -10.13 -23.56 -0.11
CA GLY A 10 -10.85 -24.11 -1.25
C GLY A 10 -12.39 -24.07 -1.14
N GLU A 11 -12.95 -23.62 -0.02
CA GLU A 11 -14.39 -23.30 0.07
C GLU A 11 -14.65 -21.88 -0.46
N GLU A 12 -15.76 -21.70 -1.18
CA GLU A 12 -16.28 -20.36 -1.45
C GLU A 12 -16.72 -19.72 -0.14
N HIS A 13 -16.36 -18.46 0.05
CA HIS A 13 -16.71 -17.70 1.25
C HIS A 13 -17.94 -16.86 0.99
N GLU A 14 -18.90 -16.95 1.91
CA GLU A 14 -20.12 -16.18 1.85
C GLU A 14 -19.84 -14.69 2.11
N TRP A 15 -20.72 -13.83 1.61
CA TRP A 15 -20.62 -12.39 1.81
C TRP A 15 -20.56 -11.98 3.30
N ASP A 16 -21.19 -12.76 4.16
CA ASP A 16 -21.20 -12.52 5.60
C ASP A 16 -19.81 -12.72 6.23
N ASP A 17 -19.05 -13.73 5.79
CA ASP A 17 -17.68 -13.97 6.26
C ASP A 17 -16.76 -12.80 5.85
N ILE A 18 -16.91 -12.34 4.60
CA ILE A 18 -16.17 -11.18 4.08
C ILE A 18 -16.52 -9.91 4.89
N ASN A 19 -17.79 -9.70 5.22
CA ASN A 19 -18.25 -8.54 5.97
C ASN A 19 -17.78 -8.58 7.44
N ALA A 20 -17.80 -9.75 8.07
CA ALA A 20 -17.27 -9.95 9.41
C ALA A 20 -15.77 -9.62 9.46
N MET A 21 -14.99 -10.17 8.52
CA MET A 21 -13.55 -9.88 8.38
C MET A 21 -13.31 -8.38 8.17
N LYS A 22 -14.05 -7.75 7.26
CA LYS A 22 -13.93 -6.29 6.99
C LYS A 22 -14.16 -5.46 8.24
N ARG A 23 -15.20 -5.77 9.03
CA ARG A 23 -15.50 -5.04 10.27
C ARG A 23 -14.38 -5.19 11.30
N ALA A 24 -13.93 -6.42 11.53
CA ALA A 24 -12.84 -6.70 12.47
C ALA A 24 -11.52 -6.05 12.04
N SER A 25 -11.17 -6.17 10.75
CA SER A 25 -10.00 -5.52 10.17
C SER A 25 -10.08 -4.00 10.29
N ASN A 26 -11.25 -3.40 10.06
CA ASN A 26 -11.43 -1.96 10.18
C ASN A 26 -11.30 -1.49 11.64
N ALA A 27 -11.85 -2.23 12.60
CA ALA A 27 -11.71 -1.92 14.02
C ALA A 27 -10.24 -1.97 14.48
N ARG A 28 -9.50 -3.02 14.08
CA ARG A 28 -8.06 -3.15 14.37
C ARG A 28 -7.25 -2.02 13.74
N ARG A 29 -7.52 -1.69 12.48
CA ARG A 29 -6.86 -0.59 11.76
C ARG A 29 -7.09 0.75 12.46
N LEU A 30 -8.33 1.08 12.82
CA LEU A 30 -8.65 2.33 13.51
C LEU A 30 -8.03 2.42 14.92
N ALA A 31 -7.93 1.30 15.64
CA ALA A 31 -7.26 1.27 16.93
C ALA A 31 -5.75 1.54 16.80
N PHE A 32 -5.10 0.92 15.82
CA PHE A 32 -3.68 1.20 15.50
C PHE A 32 -3.48 2.66 15.07
N ASP A 33 -4.34 3.17 14.19
CA ASP A 33 -4.27 4.55 13.70
C ASP A 33 -4.40 5.56 14.86
N GLU A 34 -5.28 5.29 15.83
CA GLU A 34 -5.44 6.14 17.02
C GLU A 34 -4.22 6.09 17.95
N GLU A 35 -3.61 4.91 18.13
CA GLU A 35 -2.37 4.76 18.90
C GLU A 35 -1.25 5.60 18.29
N MET A 36 -1.07 5.51 16.96
CA MET A 36 -0.07 6.31 16.24
C MET A 36 -0.38 7.81 16.30
N ARG A 37 -1.65 8.19 16.15
CA ARG A 37 -2.06 9.59 16.26
C ARG A 37 -1.66 10.17 17.62
N LEU A 38 -1.91 9.44 18.70
CA LEU A 38 -1.57 9.84 20.06
C LEU A 38 -0.05 9.87 20.29
N ALA A 39 0.66 8.81 19.88
CA ALA A 39 2.10 8.66 20.07
C ALA A 39 2.92 9.78 19.42
N TYR A 40 2.48 10.25 18.25
CA TYR A 40 3.17 11.29 17.47
C TYR A 40 2.50 12.67 17.57
N GLY A 41 1.47 12.83 18.41
CA GLY A 41 0.86 14.14 18.71
C GLY A 41 0.04 14.75 17.57
N PHE A 42 -0.52 13.93 16.67
CA PHE A 42 -1.37 14.42 15.58
C PHE A 42 -2.76 14.82 16.08
N LYS A 43 -3.32 15.88 15.48
CA LYS A 43 -4.65 16.40 15.85
C LYS A 43 -5.77 15.43 15.46
N THR A 44 -5.68 14.84 14.27
CA THR A 44 -6.64 13.86 13.77
C THR A 44 -5.92 12.73 13.02
N ILE A 45 -6.57 11.57 12.90
CA ILE A 45 -6.05 10.43 12.14
C ILE A 45 -5.79 10.84 10.68
N GLU A 46 -6.65 11.68 10.09
CA GLU A 46 -6.46 12.17 8.72
C GLU A 46 -5.17 12.98 8.59
N THR A 47 -4.89 13.88 9.55
CA THR A 47 -3.64 14.67 9.51
C THR A 47 -2.39 13.81 9.66
N MET A 48 -2.47 12.71 10.41
CA MET A 48 -1.41 11.70 10.47
C MET A 48 -1.26 11.01 9.11
N TRP A 49 -2.36 10.46 8.58
CA TRP A 49 -2.32 9.75 7.31
C TRP A 49 -1.72 10.61 6.20
N TRP A 50 -1.97 11.91 6.13
CA TRP A 50 -1.38 12.80 5.11
C TRP A 50 0.15 12.90 5.15
N LYS A 51 0.80 12.46 6.22
CA LYS A 51 2.26 12.48 6.38
C LYS A 51 2.93 11.15 6.09
N ASP A 52 2.15 10.09 5.85
CA ASP A 52 2.72 8.76 5.66
C ASP A 52 3.28 8.58 4.24
N ASP A 53 4.57 8.24 4.17
CA ASP A 53 5.16 7.58 3.02
C ASP A 53 5.11 6.07 3.25
N CYS A 54 4.95 5.30 2.16
CA CYS A 54 4.77 3.86 2.26
C CYS A 54 5.68 3.17 1.25
N VAL A 55 6.45 2.20 1.74
CA VAL A 55 7.19 1.25 0.93
C VAL A 55 6.53 -0.11 1.12
N ASP A 56 6.24 -0.78 0.01
CA ASP A 56 5.72 -2.14 0.01
C ASP A 56 6.87 -3.12 -0.26
N SER A 57 6.83 -4.30 0.36
CA SER A 57 7.81 -5.36 0.15
C SER A 57 7.10 -6.62 -0.33
N GLU A 58 7.58 -7.21 -1.42
CA GLU A 58 7.01 -8.43 -1.98
C GLU A 58 8.12 -9.47 -2.21
N TRP A 59 7.88 -10.70 -1.75
CA TRP A 59 8.72 -11.84 -2.11
C TRP A 59 7.90 -13.14 -2.06
N HIS A 60 8.28 -14.10 -2.91
CA HIS A 60 7.73 -15.45 -2.86
C HIS A 60 8.61 -16.35 -2.00
N TYR A 61 8.07 -16.80 -0.86
CA TYR A 61 8.77 -17.68 0.07
C TYR A 61 9.29 -18.95 -0.64
N ARG A 62 10.60 -19.21 -0.51
CA ARG A 62 11.35 -20.33 -1.12
C ARG A 62 11.47 -20.31 -2.65
N ILE A 63 11.04 -19.24 -3.31
CA ILE A 63 11.20 -19.07 -4.76
C ILE A 63 12.21 -17.96 -5.04
N ASN A 64 12.03 -16.81 -4.39
CA ASN A 64 12.91 -15.66 -4.59
C ASN A 64 14.06 -15.70 -3.59
N ASP A 65 15.27 -15.38 -4.07
CA ASP A 65 16.46 -15.07 -3.28
C ASP A 65 16.61 -13.55 -3.06
N PHE A 66 15.57 -12.78 -3.36
CA PHE A 66 15.48 -11.34 -3.15
C PHE A 66 14.09 -10.94 -2.63
N VAL A 67 14.02 -9.75 -2.03
CA VAL A 67 12.79 -9.01 -1.76
C VAL A 67 12.70 -7.81 -2.70
N THR A 68 11.54 -7.61 -3.32
CA THR A 68 11.28 -6.41 -4.12
C THR A 68 10.70 -5.34 -3.21
N LEU A 69 11.37 -4.19 -3.13
CA LEU A 69 10.89 -2.99 -2.46
C LEU A 69 10.26 -2.03 -3.48
N ASN A 70 9.09 -1.50 -3.14
CA ASN A 70 8.28 -0.64 -4.02
C ASN A 70 7.96 0.68 -3.33
N ALA A 71 8.47 1.79 -3.85
CA ALA A 71 8.09 3.11 -3.37
C ALA A 71 6.65 3.42 -3.82
N LEU A 72 5.75 3.66 -2.88
CA LEU A 72 4.36 3.91 -3.21
C LEU A 72 4.08 5.39 -3.42
N ARG A 73 3.17 5.67 -4.35
CA ARG A 73 2.61 6.99 -4.57
C ARG A 73 1.21 7.10 -4.03
N ARG A 74 0.97 8.13 -3.23
CA ARG A 74 -0.35 8.47 -2.72
C ARG A 74 -1.26 8.97 -3.85
N ALA A 75 -2.47 8.41 -3.94
CA ALA A 75 -3.49 8.99 -4.79
C ALA A 75 -4.09 10.24 -4.15
N GLY A 76 -4.03 11.38 -4.84
CA GLY A 76 -4.87 12.54 -4.50
C GLY A 76 -6.32 12.31 -4.93
N GLY A 77 -7.25 12.44 -3.96
CA GLY A 77 -8.70 12.58 -4.20
C GLY A 77 -9.62 11.76 -3.28
N GLY A 78 -10.52 12.46 -2.58
CA GLY A 78 -11.83 11.96 -2.11
C GLY A 78 -11.84 10.80 -1.12
N GLY A 79 -11.64 11.09 0.18
CA GLY A 79 -12.00 10.24 1.33
C GLY A 79 -11.26 8.90 1.49
N HIS A 80 -10.69 8.36 0.42
CA HIS A 80 -9.93 7.12 0.38
C HIS A 80 -8.47 7.46 0.06
N VAL A 81 -7.66 7.60 1.12
CA VAL A 81 -6.20 7.57 1.02
C VAL A 81 -5.78 6.16 0.64
N GLY A 82 -5.19 6.02 -0.53
CA GLY A 82 -4.69 4.73 -1.01
C GLY A 82 -3.47 4.92 -1.90
N TRP A 83 -2.77 3.82 -2.15
CA TRP A 83 -1.53 3.76 -2.91
C TRP A 83 -1.71 2.87 -4.16
N PRO A 84 -2.31 3.41 -5.24
CA PRO A 84 -2.63 2.59 -6.41
C PRO A 84 -1.37 2.25 -7.23
N ARG A 85 -1.02 0.96 -7.29
CA ARG A 85 0.13 0.45 -8.08
C ARG A 85 -0.01 0.69 -9.60
N SER A 86 -1.23 0.67 -10.15
CA SER A 86 -1.48 0.69 -11.60
C SER A 86 -1.56 2.08 -12.24
N LYS A 87 -1.59 3.15 -11.43
CA LYS A 87 -1.81 4.52 -11.94
C LYS A 87 -0.53 5.31 -12.16
N PHE A 88 0.61 4.80 -11.70
CA PHE A 88 1.88 5.52 -11.69
C PHE A 88 3.03 4.58 -11.98
N PRO A 89 4.07 5.01 -12.73
CA PRO A 89 5.31 4.25 -12.86
C PRO A 89 5.82 3.90 -11.46
N GLN A 90 5.97 2.61 -11.21
CA GLN A 90 6.48 2.11 -9.94
C GLN A 90 8.00 2.12 -9.99
N LYS A 91 8.63 2.47 -8.86
CA LYS A 91 10.07 2.39 -8.69
C LYS A 91 10.35 1.17 -7.82
N TYR A 92 11.07 0.23 -8.39
CA TYR A 92 11.33 -1.09 -7.83
C TYR A 92 12.82 -1.23 -7.52
N LEU A 93 13.12 -1.85 -6.38
CA LEU A 93 14.46 -2.26 -6.03
C LEU A 93 14.44 -3.70 -5.51
N ASP A 94 15.08 -4.60 -6.25
CA ASP A 94 15.31 -5.97 -5.78
C ASP A 94 16.53 -5.99 -4.86
N VAL A 95 16.33 -6.43 -3.62
CA VAL A 95 17.36 -6.55 -2.60
C VAL A 95 17.58 -8.03 -2.29
N PRO A 96 18.78 -8.59 -2.50
CA PRO A 96 19.04 -9.99 -2.19
C PRO A 96 18.77 -10.30 -0.71
N LEU A 97 18.18 -11.44 -0.40
CA LEU A 97 17.92 -11.88 0.98
C LEU A 97 19.21 -12.22 1.75
N SER A 98 20.35 -12.29 1.05
CA SER A 98 21.66 -12.54 1.63
C SER A 98 22.37 -11.28 2.13
N VAL A 99 21.84 -10.08 1.86
CA VAL A 99 22.45 -8.84 2.35
C VAL A 99 22.29 -8.72 3.87
N SER A 100 23.14 -7.91 4.48
CA SER A 100 23.03 -7.58 5.91
C SER A 100 21.80 -6.71 6.21
N ASP A 101 21.36 -6.71 7.47
CA ASP A 101 20.28 -5.83 7.93
C ASP A 101 20.60 -4.34 7.69
N GLU A 102 21.89 -3.96 7.77
CA GLU A 102 22.34 -2.60 7.49
C GLU A 102 22.15 -2.23 6.02
N GLU A 103 22.55 -3.12 5.10
CA GLU A 103 22.35 -2.93 3.66
C GLU A 103 20.86 -2.91 3.29
N LEU A 104 20.05 -3.77 3.92
CA LEU A 104 18.59 -3.75 3.77
C LEU A 104 18.01 -2.42 4.25
N GLY A 105 18.46 -1.91 5.40
CA GLY A 105 18.05 -0.62 5.94
C GLY A 105 18.38 0.54 5.00
N GLN A 106 19.57 0.54 4.38
CA GLN A 106 19.94 1.55 3.39
C GLN A 106 19.14 1.46 2.10
N ALA A 107 18.86 0.25 1.63
CA ALA A 107 17.97 0.05 0.49
C ALA A 107 16.56 0.58 0.79
N LEU A 108 16.03 0.32 1.99
CA LEU A 108 14.73 0.83 2.43
C LEU A 108 14.68 2.35 2.47
N LEU A 109 15.71 3.02 3.04
CA LEU A 109 15.80 4.48 3.04
C LEU A 109 15.86 5.05 1.62
N THR A 110 16.64 4.41 0.74
CA THR A 110 16.78 4.82 -0.67
C THR A 110 15.45 4.72 -1.43
N VAL A 111 14.65 3.69 -1.16
CA VAL A 111 13.33 3.52 -1.79
C VAL A 111 12.32 4.46 -1.15
N MET A 112 12.38 4.69 0.17
CA MET A 112 11.48 5.58 0.89
C MET A 112 11.59 7.04 0.40
N ASP A 113 12.80 7.52 0.09
CA ASP A 113 13.03 8.86 -0.49
C ASP A 113 12.33 9.06 -1.85
N GLN A 114 11.96 7.96 -2.51
CA GLN A 114 11.32 7.99 -3.82
C GLN A 114 9.79 7.99 -3.74
N CYS A 115 9.21 7.89 -2.53
CA CYS A 115 7.77 8.00 -2.29
C CYS A 115 7.25 9.37 -2.75
N GLU A 116 6.01 9.38 -3.22
CA GLU A 116 5.39 10.59 -3.75
C GLU A 116 4.07 10.85 -3.03
N GLY A 117 3.95 12.03 -2.43
CA GLY A 117 2.70 12.53 -1.86
C GLY A 117 1.64 12.87 -2.92
N ASP A 118 0.45 13.26 -2.45
CA ASP A 118 -0.68 13.66 -3.30
C ASP A 118 -0.44 14.96 -4.09
N ASN A 119 0.53 15.76 -3.65
CA ASN A 119 0.93 17.03 -4.25
C ASN A 119 1.68 16.86 -5.58
N VAL A 120 2.15 15.66 -5.91
CA VAL A 120 2.79 15.42 -7.20
C VAL A 120 1.71 15.39 -8.28
N LYS A 121 1.77 16.33 -9.22
CA LYS A 121 0.85 16.39 -10.37
C LYS A 121 0.83 15.02 -11.06
N ARG A 122 -0.37 14.48 -11.33
CA ARG A 122 -0.48 13.28 -12.16
C ARG A 122 0.22 13.57 -13.49
N PRO A 123 1.05 12.67 -14.03
CA PRO A 123 1.35 12.72 -15.44
C PRO A 123 0.01 12.79 -16.16
N VAL A 124 -0.17 13.75 -17.05
CA VAL A 124 -1.37 13.77 -17.89
C VAL A 124 -1.29 12.48 -18.69
N SER A 125 -2.04 11.46 -18.26
CA SER A 125 -2.24 10.28 -19.09
C SER A 125 -2.80 10.85 -20.38
N ALA A 126 -2.05 10.74 -21.47
CA ALA A 126 -2.58 10.99 -22.79
C ALA A 126 -3.68 9.96 -23.00
N ARG A 127 -4.90 10.27 -22.55
CA ARG A 127 -6.10 9.56 -22.98
C ARG A 127 -6.08 9.74 -24.50
N PRO A 128 -5.97 8.68 -25.31
CA PRO A 128 -6.29 8.84 -26.72
C PRO A 128 -7.71 9.39 -26.75
N ALA A 129 -7.88 10.54 -27.42
CA ALA A 129 -9.17 11.20 -27.54
C ALA A 129 -10.20 10.15 -27.95
N SER A 130 -11.23 9.95 -27.13
CA SER A 130 -12.33 9.06 -27.50
C SER A 130 -12.93 9.64 -28.77
N LYS A 131 -12.65 9.03 -29.93
CA LYS A 131 -13.41 9.31 -31.14
C LYS A 131 -14.85 8.89 -30.82
N LYS A 132 -15.73 9.86 -30.60
CA LYS A 132 -17.18 9.61 -30.63
C LYS A 132 -17.48 8.94 -31.97
N PRO A 133 -18.23 7.82 -32.01
CA PRO A 133 -18.76 7.32 -33.26
C PRO A 133 -19.64 8.42 -33.86
N LYS A 134 -19.41 8.77 -35.12
CA LYS A 134 -20.38 9.54 -35.89
C LYS A 134 -21.55 8.59 -36.18
N GLY A 135 -22.66 8.79 -35.49
CA GLY A 135 -23.98 8.40 -35.97
C GLY A 135 -24.52 9.46 -36.91
#